data_AF-X6DKJ3-F1
#
_entry.id   AF-X6DKJ3-F1
#
_cell.length_a   1.000
_cell.length_b   1.000
_cell.length_c   1.000
_cell.angle_alpha   90.00
_cell.angle_beta   90.00
_cell.angle_gamma   90.00
#
_symmetry.space_group_name_H-M   'P 1'
#
loop_
_entity.id
_entity.type
_entity.pdbx_description
1 polymer ?
#
loop_
_entity_poly.entity_id
_entity_poly.type
_entity_poly.pdbx_seq_one_letter_code
_entity_poly.pdbx_strand_id
1 'polypeptide(L)'
;MGQVYRSPRAPEKMAAAKAATIDRLRVRYRRMRDKQWAGYRGYDAWFAAPINNAKLAATAVYGEQVPAFLRLFDLCSGDYPRFYAAVRRIGDLPAPSRAQALKTAAACN
;
A
#
# COMPACT_ATOMS: atom_id res chain seq x y z
N MET A 1 -0.67 -0.47 -13.77
CA MET A 1 0.60 -1.07 -14.23
C MET A 1 0.49 -1.91 -15.51
N GLY A 2 -0.68 -1.98 -16.17
CA GLY A 2 -0.92 -2.92 -17.28
C GLY A 2 -0.42 -2.53 -18.69
N GLN A 3 0.32 -1.43 -18.86
CA GLN A 3 0.76 -1.00 -20.21
C GLN A 3 2.22 -1.34 -20.56
N VAL A 4 2.99 -1.96 -19.65
CA VAL A 4 4.41 -2.23 -19.89
C VAL A 4 4.66 -3.63 -20.51
N TYR A 5 3.69 -4.53 -20.44
CA TYR A 5 3.86 -5.94 -20.86
C TYR A 5 3.47 -6.25 -22.32
N ARG A 6 3.14 -5.24 -23.15
CA ARG A 6 2.47 -5.47 -24.45
C ARG A 6 3.37 -5.35 -25.70
N SER A 7 4.69 -5.40 -25.58
CA SER A 7 5.57 -5.49 -26.76
C SER A 7 6.86 -6.24 -26.48
N PRO A 8 7.30 -7.14 -27.38
CA PRO A 8 8.60 -7.80 -27.27
C PRO A 8 9.69 -6.78 -27.59
N ARG A 9 10.08 -5.99 -26.58
CA ARG A 9 11.28 -5.15 -26.67
C ARG A 9 12.49 -6.01 -26.30
N ALA A 10 13.60 -5.83 -27.00
CA ALA A 10 14.88 -6.47 -26.66
C ALA A 10 15.14 -6.34 -25.14
N PRO A 11 15.68 -7.36 -24.46
CA PRO A 11 15.84 -7.39 -23.00
C PRO A 11 16.47 -6.12 -22.41
N GLU A 12 17.43 -5.52 -23.10
CA GLU A 12 18.07 -4.26 -22.71
C GLU A 12 17.10 -3.07 -22.69
N LYS A 13 16.24 -2.95 -23.69
CA LYS A 13 15.19 -1.92 -23.76
C LYS A 13 14.15 -2.10 -22.65
N MET A 14 13.93 -3.33 -22.19
CA MET A 14 13.07 -3.62 -21.04
C MET A 14 13.73 -3.27 -19.71
N ALA A 15 15.02 -3.57 -19.55
CA ALA A 15 15.80 -3.18 -18.38
C ALA A 15 15.85 -1.65 -18.22
N ALA A 16 16.13 -0.91 -19.30
CA ALA A 16 16.13 0.55 -19.31
C ALA A 16 14.75 1.14 -18.98
N ALA A 17 13.67 0.59 -19.56
CA ALA A 17 12.31 1.04 -19.26
C ALA A 17 11.92 0.79 -17.79
N LYS A 18 12.35 -0.34 -17.22
CA LYS A 18 12.14 -0.67 -15.81
C LYS A 18 12.89 0.30 -14.90
N ALA A 19 14.16 0.58 -15.18
CA ALA A 19 14.96 1.55 -14.42
C ALA A 19 14.30 2.95 -14.42
N ALA A 20 13.91 3.45 -15.59
CA ALA A 20 13.22 4.73 -15.72
C ALA A 20 11.90 4.78 -14.92
N THR A 21 11.17 3.67 -14.84
CA THR A 21 9.94 3.57 -14.04
C THR A 21 10.22 3.66 -12.54
N ILE A 22 11.27 2.99 -12.06
CA ILE A 22 11.69 3.04 -10.65
C ILE A 22 12.16 4.46 -10.28
N ASP A 23 12.90 5.13 -11.14
CA ASP A 23 13.37 6.49 -10.84
C ASP A 23 12.21 7.49 -10.78
N ARG A 24 11.22 7.36 -11.68
CA ARG A 24 9.98 8.14 -11.59
C ARG A 24 9.23 7.90 -10.28
N LEU A 25 9.18 6.64 -9.82
CA LEU A 25 8.58 6.28 -8.54
C LEU A 25 9.32 6.97 -7.38
N ARG A 26 10.66 6.98 -7.38
CA ARG A 26 11.47 7.67 -6.35
C ARG A 26 11.24 9.19 -6.34
N VAL A 27 11.12 9.82 -7.51
CA VAL A 27 10.80 11.26 -7.62
C VAL A 27 9.42 11.55 -7.01
N ARG A 28 8.41 10.74 -7.33
CA ARG A 28 7.06 10.88 -6.76
C ARG A 28 7.07 10.75 -5.24
N TYR A 29 7.81 9.77 -4.72
CA TYR A 29 7.98 9.59 -3.29
C TYR A 29 8.55 10.85 -2.63
N ARG A 30 9.69 11.38 -3.12
CA ARG A 30 10.30 12.60 -2.56
C ARG A 30 9.33 13.78 -2.57
N ARG A 31 8.61 14.00 -3.67
CA ARG A 31 7.61 15.07 -3.76
C ARG A 31 6.50 14.91 -2.70
N MET A 32 6.01 13.70 -2.49
CA MET A 32 4.96 13.42 -1.50
C MET A 32 5.50 13.58 -0.08
N ARG A 33 6.69 13.01 0.19
CA ARG A 33 7.43 13.12 1.46
C ARG A 33 7.59 14.57 1.88
N ASP A 34 8.13 15.39 0.99
CA ASP A 34 8.52 16.77 1.29
C ASP A 34 7.32 17.73 1.32
N LYS A 35 6.22 17.41 0.64
CA LYS A 35 5.04 18.29 0.55
C LYS A 35 3.87 17.82 1.42
N GLN A 36 3.34 16.63 1.13
CA GLN A 36 2.10 16.15 1.75
C GLN A 36 2.33 15.57 3.14
N TRP A 37 3.52 14.99 3.37
CA TRP A 37 3.84 14.31 4.63
C TRP A 37 4.73 15.15 5.55
N ALA A 38 4.81 16.47 5.32
CA ALA A 38 5.60 17.40 6.13
C ALA A 38 7.04 16.93 6.40
N GLY A 39 7.67 16.28 5.43
CA GLY A 39 9.05 15.79 5.54
C GLY A 39 9.20 14.44 6.26
N TYR A 40 8.14 13.68 6.52
CA TYR A 40 8.23 12.37 7.19
C TYR A 40 9.11 11.36 6.42
N ARG A 41 10.26 10.98 7.01
CA ARG A 41 11.30 10.17 6.36
C ARG A 41 11.20 8.65 6.58
N GLY A 42 10.12 8.15 7.16
CA GLY A 42 10.01 6.73 7.55
C GLY A 42 10.18 5.71 6.41
N TYR A 43 10.04 6.14 5.15
CA TYR A 43 10.21 5.27 3.98
C TYR A 43 11.53 5.51 3.21
N ASP A 44 12.40 6.42 3.66
CA ASP A 44 13.63 6.78 2.94
C ASP A 44 14.50 5.54 2.68
N ALA A 45 14.68 4.70 3.71
CA ALA A 45 15.45 3.45 3.61
C ALA A 45 14.82 2.46 2.59
N TRP A 46 13.49 2.38 2.54
CA TRP A 46 12.80 1.51 1.58
C TRP A 46 13.01 1.99 0.14
N PHE A 47 12.95 3.29 -0.13
CA PHE A 47 13.16 3.84 -1.49
C PHE A 47 14.64 3.89 -1.92
N ALA A 48 15.57 3.94 -0.96
CA ALA A 48 17.01 3.90 -1.22
C ALA A 48 17.49 2.51 -1.65
N ALA A 49 16.99 1.45 -1.03
CA ALA A 49 17.36 0.08 -1.37
C ALA A 49 16.81 -0.36 -2.76
N PRO A 50 17.45 -1.33 -3.44
CA PRO A 50 17.00 -1.84 -4.74
C PRO A 50 15.52 -2.21 -4.75
N ILE A 51 14.79 -1.81 -5.80
CA ILE A 51 13.36 -2.12 -5.98
C ILE A 51 13.25 -3.19 -7.07
N ASN A 52 12.86 -4.39 -6.66
CA ASN A 52 12.64 -5.53 -7.55
C ASN A 52 11.24 -6.12 -7.32
N ASN A 53 10.89 -7.16 -8.09
CA ASN A 53 9.55 -7.74 -8.03
C ASN A 53 9.24 -8.37 -6.66
N ALA A 54 10.23 -8.98 -6.00
CA ALA A 54 10.05 -9.57 -4.67
C ALA A 54 9.74 -8.52 -3.61
N LYS A 55 10.46 -7.39 -3.62
CA LYS A 55 10.21 -6.27 -2.69
C LYS A 55 8.83 -5.64 -2.92
N LEU A 56 8.42 -5.49 -4.17
CA LEU A 56 7.08 -5.01 -4.51
C LEU A 56 6.00 -6.01 -4.07
N ALA A 57 6.22 -7.31 -4.27
CA ALA A 57 5.31 -8.35 -3.81
C ALA A 57 5.17 -8.35 -2.28
N ALA A 58 6.29 -8.23 -1.55
CA ALA A 58 6.27 -8.11 -0.10
C ALA A 58 5.45 -6.90 0.36
N THR A 59 5.52 -5.75 -0.32
CA THR A 59 4.64 -4.60 -0.02
C THR A 59 3.18 -4.82 -0.42
N ALA A 60 2.92 -5.57 -1.50
CA ALA A 60 1.57 -5.82 -2.00
C ALA A 60 0.77 -6.76 -1.09
N VAL A 61 1.42 -7.74 -0.45
CA VAL A 61 0.79 -8.65 0.51
C VAL A 61 0.17 -7.90 1.70
N TYR A 62 0.75 -6.77 2.11
CA TYR A 62 0.15 -5.90 3.13
C TYR A 62 -0.91 -4.96 2.57
N GLY A 63 -0.84 -4.64 1.27
CA GLY A 63 -1.72 -3.68 0.60
C GLY A 63 -3.15 -4.17 0.42
N GLU A 64 -3.42 -5.48 0.42
CA GLU A 64 -4.77 -6.02 0.20
C GLU A 64 -5.76 -5.60 1.30
N GLN A 65 -5.29 -5.43 2.53
CA GLN A 65 -6.15 -5.09 3.66
C GLN A 65 -6.31 -3.57 3.86
N VAL A 66 -5.40 -2.76 3.30
CA VAL A 66 -5.43 -1.29 3.46
C VAL A 66 -6.76 -0.69 2.99
N PRO A 67 -7.31 -1.03 1.80
CA PRO A 67 -8.62 -0.53 1.38
C PRO A 67 -9.76 -0.91 2.34
N ALA A 68 -9.69 -2.09 2.97
CA ALA A 68 -10.71 -2.54 3.91
C ALA A 68 -10.64 -1.75 5.24
N PHE A 69 -9.43 -1.46 5.74
CA PHE A 69 -9.24 -0.58 6.89
C PHE A 69 -9.69 0.87 6.61
N LEU A 70 -9.40 1.41 5.42
CA LEU A 70 -9.85 2.75 5.04
C LEU A 70 -11.39 2.82 4.98
N ARG A 71 -12.04 1.82 4.38
CA ARG A 71 -13.51 1.72 4.41
C ARG A 71 -14.05 1.66 5.84
N LEU A 72 -13.42 0.87 6.73
CA LEU A 72 -13.84 0.81 8.13
C LEU A 72 -13.67 2.17 8.83
N PHE A 73 -12.59 2.90 8.56
CA PHE A 73 -12.37 4.24 9.09
C PHE A 73 -13.44 5.23 8.62
N ASP A 74 -13.85 5.17 7.35
CA ASP A 74 -14.95 5.98 6.81
C ASP A 74 -16.29 5.63 7.47
N LEU A 75 -16.58 4.34 7.69
CA LEU A 75 -17.76 3.89 8.44
C LEU A 75 -17.75 4.39 9.89
N CYS A 76 -16.57 4.63 10.45
CA CYS A 76 -16.37 5.25 11.76
C CYS A 76 -16.40 6.78 11.73
N SER A 77 -16.78 7.38 10.60
CA SER A 77 -16.86 8.84 10.42
C SER A 77 -15.51 9.55 10.62
N GLY A 78 -14.40 8.85 10.37
CA GLY A 78 -13.05 9.37 10.60
C GLY A 78 -12.65 9.50 12.08
N ASP A 79 -13.43 8.93 12.99
CA ASP A 79 -13.15 8.95 14.43
C ASP A 79 -12.17 7.83 14.80
N TYR A 80 -10.95 8.20 15.18
CA TYR A 80 -9.90 7.26 15.55
C TYR A 80 -10.26 6.37 16.76
N PRO A 81 -10.78 6.91 17.89
CA PRO A 81 -11.23 6.07 19.01
C PRO A 81 -12.23 4.98 18.60
N ARG A 82 -13.26 5.31 17.83
CA ARG A 82 -14.27 4.36 17.33
C ARG A 82 -13.67 3.36 16.35
N PHE A 83 -12.81 3.82 15.45
CA PHE A 83 -12.08 2.95 14.53
C PHE A 83 -11.22 1.93 15.28
N TYR A 84 -10.45 2.36 16.28
CA TYR A 84 -9.63 1.44 17.06
C TYR A 84 -10.47 0.44 17.88
N ALA A 85 -11.64 0.85 18.37
CA ALA A 85 -12.58 -0.06 19.03
C ALA A 85 -13.10 -1.13 18.05
N ALA A 86 -13.51 -0.74 16.84
CA ALA A 86 -13.97 -1.67 15.81
C ALA A 86 -12.85 -2.62 15.35
N VAL A 87 -11.64 -2.10 15.14
CA VAL A 87 -10.46 -2.92 14.80
C VAL A 87 -10.13 -3.92 15.91
N ARG A 88 -10.23 -3.53 17.19
CA ARG A 88 -10.06 -4.46 18.32
C ARG A 88 -11.07 -5.59 18.29
N ARG A 89 -12.37 -5.28 18.13
CA ARG A 89 -13.42 -6.30 18.02
C ARG A 89 -13.19 -7.29 16.88
N ILE A 90 -12.79 -6.80 15.70
CA ILE A 90 -12.43 -7.67 14.57
C ILE A 90 -11.18 -8.49 14.89
N GLY A 91 -10.21 -7.88 15.58
CA GLY A 91 -8.98 -8.54 16.04
C GLY A 91 -9.22 -9.64 17.06
N ASP A 92 -10.29 -9.57 17.86
CA ASP A 92 -10.64 -10.58 18.85
C ASP A 92 -11.29 -11.84 18.23
N LEU A 93 -11.68 -11.79 16.96
CA LEU A 93 -12.17 -12.96 16.23
C LEU A 93 -11.05 -13.99 16.00
N PRO A 94 -11.39 -15.28 15.77
CA PRO A 94 -10.42 -16.27 15.31
C PRO A 94 -9.72 -15.83 14.03
N ALA A 95 -8.42 -16.11 13.91
CA ALA A 95 -7.59 -15.73 12.76
C ALA A 95 -8.25 -15.95 11.37
N PRO A 96 -8.89 -17.09 11.05
CA PRO A 96 -9.51 -17.29 9.74
C PRO A 96 -10.70 -16.36 9.46
N SER A 97 -11.33 -15.80 10.49
CA SER A 97 -12.54 -14.95 10.36
C SER A 97 -12.22 -13.46 10.25
N ARG A 98 -11.06 -13.01 10.73
CA ARG A 98 -10.70 -11.58 10.82
C ARG A 98 -10.71 -10.88 9.46
N ALA A 99 -10.04 -11.47 8.48
CA ALA A 99 -9.90 -10.88 7.15
C ALA A 99 -11.26 -10.73 6.46
N GLN A 100 -12.12 -11.74 6.58
CA GLN A 100 -13.46 -11.69 6.02
C GLN A 100 -14.33 -10.66 6.75
N ALA A 101 -14.31 -10.63 8.09
CA ALA A 101 -15.06 -9.66 8.88
C ALA A 101 -14.66 -8.21 8.56
N LEU A 102 -13.35 -7.94 8.43
CA LEU A 102 -12.84 -6.64 8.01
C LEU A 102 -13.33 -6.27 6.60
N LYS A 103 -13.30 -7.22 5.67
CA LYS A 103 -13.71 -7.02 4.28
C LYS A 103 -15.21 -6.71 4.13
N THR A 104 -16.05 -7.35 4.95
CA THR A 104 -17.51 -7.22 4.86
C THR A 104 -18.12 -6.20 5.84
N ALA A 105 -17.29 -5.51 6.63
CA ALA A 105 -17.78 -4.50 7.58
C ALA A 105 -18.67 -3.47 6.88
N ALA A 106 -19.90 -3.31 7.39
CA ALA A 106 -20.91 -2.39 6.88
C ALA A 106 -21.22 -1.24 7.86
N ALA A 107 -20.70 -1.30 9.09
CA ALA A 107 -20.84 -0.28 10.12
C ALA A 107 -19.61 -0.29 11.04
N CYS A 108 -19.42 0.78 11.82
CA CYS A 108 -18.35 0.92 12.82
C CYS A 108 -18.67 0.19 14.15
N ASN A 109 -19.46 -0.88 14.07
CA ASN A 109 -20.02 -1.57 15.23
C ASN A 109 -19.05 -2.53 15.88
#